data_AF-A0A7C1C0T4-F1
#
_entry.id   AF-A0A7C1C0T4-F1
#
_cell.length_a   1.000
_cell.length_b   1.000
_cell.length_c   1.000
_cell.angle_alpha   90.00
_cell.angle_beta   90.00
_cell.angle_gamma   90.00
#
_symmetry.space_group_name_H-M   'P 1'
#
loop_
_entity.id
_entity.type
_entity.pdbx_description
1 polymer ?
#
loop_
_entity_poly.entity_id
_entity_poly.type
_entity_poly.pdbx_seq_one_letter_code
_entity_poly.pdbx_strand_id
1 'polypeptide(L)'
;MQEALCQSTISHISPTMAYATSINDTTLEEQMNLSLTEHRETNDDQIGQKAQTLLGIVNNLVGSLGDYGITNATIASWQQDINNYLAVLTNPRIAITHRATLNEELVTLFKEANTILKKTLDPISISFKPNNKHYLSDYEKAREIIDLGKGSTHCKGKCTTADGQPKYNVKIKVNEQPVETANDVDGLFLLNPDTAPATITLTATDTDGTTQTTPPFEIKKGDSIIKNFVFQPPANPPA
;
A
#
# COMPACT_ATOMS: atom_id res chain seq x y z
N MET A 1 -4.49 -20.06 14.36
CA MET A 1 -4.95 -21.24 13.57
C MET A 1 -4.01 -22.41 13.72
N GLN A 2 -2.71 -22.26 13.48
CA GLN A 2 -1.72 -23.33 13.75
C GLN A 2 -1.80 -23.85 15.20
N GLU A 3 -1.80 -22.95 16.18
CA GLU A 3 -1.89 -23.34 17.60
C GLU A 3 -3.20 -24.06 17.94
N ALA A 4 -4.31 -23.64 17.35
CA ALA A 4 -5.61 -24.28 17.53
C ALA A 4 -5.63 -25.70 16.92
N LEU A 5 -5.08 -25.87 15.72
CA LEU A 5 -4.95 -27.19 15.09
C LEU A 5 -4.04 -28.11 15.90
N CYS A 6 -2.85 -27.64 16.32
CA CYS A 6 -1.94 -28.45 17.10
C CYS A 6 -2.59 -28.87 18.43
N GLN A 7 -3.29 -27.97 19.12
CA GLN A 7 -3.98 -28.29 20.36
C GLN A 7 -5.14 -29.28 20.15
N SER A 8 -5.91 -29.10 19.07
CA SER A 8 -7.00 -29.99 18.65
C SER A 8 -6.46 -31.40 18.36
N THR A 9 -5.38 -31.51 17.59
CA THR A 9 -4.69 -32.79 17.31
C THR A 9 -4.25 -33.49 18.60
N ILE A 10 -3.56 -32.80 19.51
CA ILE A 10 -3.10 -33.40 20.77
C ILE A 10 -4.28 -33.88 21.62
N SER A 11 -5.37 -33.11 21.69
CA SER A 11 -6.58 -33.48 22.44
C SER A 11 -7.25 -34.77 21.94
N HIS A 12 -7.02 -35.19 20.70
CA HIS A 12 -7.58 -36.40 20.12
C HIS A 12 -6.62 -37.60 20.17
N ILE A 13 -5.32 -37.37 20.00
CA ILE A 13 -4.34 -38.47 20.03
C ILE A 13 -4.02 -38.92 21.46
N SER A 14 -3.99 -38.04 22.46
CA SER A 14 -3.65 -38.43 23.84
C SER A 14 -4.65 -39.43 24.44
N PRO A 15 -5.98 -39.25 24.29
CA PRO A 15 -6.96 -40.26 24.71
C PRO A 15 -6.86 -41.55 23.87
N THR A 16 -6.54 -41.44 22.57
CA THR A 16 -6.34 -42.61 21.69
C THR A 16 -5.11 -43.42 22.10
N MET A 17 -4.05 -42.77 22.56
CA MET A 17 -2.86 -43.42 23.13
C MET A 17 -3.21 -44.17 24.42
N ALA A 18 -4.02 -43.58 25.31
CA ALA A 18 -4.49 -44.28 26.51
C ALA A 18 -5.32 -45.52 26.18
N TYR A 19 -6.17 -45.45 25.15
CA TYR A 19 -6.88 -46.62 24.62
C TYR A 19 -5.90 -47.68 24.08
N ALA A 20 -4.88 -47.29 23.32
CA ALA A 20 -3.85 -48.21 22.80
C ALA A 20 -3.13 -48.97 23.93
N THR A 21 -2.75 -48.27 25.00
CA THR A 21 -2.17 -48.88 26.20
C THR A 21 -3.14 -49.87 26.86
N SER A 22 -4.44 -49.56 26.91
CA SER A 22 -5.45 -50.45 27.51
C SER A 22 -5.62 -51.79 26.76
N ILE A 23 -5.38 -51.79 25.46
CA ILE A 23 -5.45 -52.98 24.60
C ILE A 23 -4.08 -53.64 24.34
N ASN A 24 -3.00 -53.10 24.92
CA ASN A 24 -1.60 -53.48 24.67
C ASN A 24 -1.19 -53.44 23.18
N ASP A 25 -1.71 -52.48 22.41
CA ASP A 25 -1.31 -52.25 21.01
C ASP A 25 -0.15 -51.25 20.94
N THR A 26 1.07 -51.78 20.94
CA THR A 26 2.30 -50.97 20.90
C THR A 26 2.48 -50.21 19.58
N THR A 27 1.82 -50.65 18.49
CA THR A 27 1.95 -49.99 17.18
C THR A 27 1.11 -48.72 17.15
N LEU A 28 -0.13 -48.80 17.65
CA LEU A 28 -1.01 -47.64 17.77
C LEU A 28 -0.47 -46.63 18.79
N GLU A 29 0.11 -47.12 19.88
CA GLU A 29 0.75 -46.27 20.89
C GLU A 29 1.90 -45.43 20.29
N GLU A 30 2.79 -46.04 19.50
CA GLU A 30 3.88 -45.34 18.85
C GLU A 30 3.39 -44.32 17.80
N GLN A 31 2.33 -44.65 17.05
CA GLN A 31 1.71 -43.73 16.08
C GLN A 31 1.05 -42.51 16.73
N MET A 32 0.53 -42.65 17.95
CA MET A 32 -0.14 -41.57 18.69
C MET A 32 0.82 -40.81 19.63
N ASN A 33 2.06 -41.26 19.77
CA ASN A 33 3.09 -40.61 20.57
C ASN A 33 3.68 -39.39 19.83
N LEU A 34 2.91 -38.29 19.84
CA LEU A 34 3.33 -37.00 19.29
C LEU A 34 3.17 -35.93 20.36
N SER A 35 4.24 -35.16 20.60
CA SER A 35 4.18 -34.04 21.55
C SER A 35 3.65 -32.75 20.90
N LEU A 36 3.07 -31.86 21.71
CA LEU A 36 2.60 -30.55 21.23
C LEU A 36 3.74 -29.73 20.61
N THR A 37 4.92 -29.75 21.22
CA THR A 37 6.11 -29.04 20.73
C THR A 37 6.57 -29.61 19.39
N GLU A 38 6.69 -30.93 19.27
CA GLU A 38 7.10 -31.58 18.02
C GLU A 38 6.11 -31.30 16.88
N HIS A 39 4.81 -31.29 17.18
CA HIS A 39 3.81 -30.96 16.17
C HIS A 39 3.89 -29.48 15.74
N ARG A 40 4.23 -28.57 16.66
CA ARG A 40 4.45 -27.15 16.36
C ARG A 40 5.71 -26.90 15.54
N GLU A 41 6.76 -27.69 15.76
CA GLU A 41 8.05 -27.58 15.04
C GLU A 41 8.05 -28.25 13.67
N THR A 42 6.98 -28.97 13.33
CA THR A 42 6.78 -29.52 11.98
C THR A 42 6.61 -28.39 10.97
N ASN A 43 7.09 -28.58 9.74
CA ASN A 43 6.89 -27.61 8.66
C ASN A 43 5.41 -27.28 8.46
N ASP A 44 5.08 -26.00 8.23
CA ASP A 44 3.69 -25.55 8.03
C ASP A 44 2.95 -26.32 6.92
N ASP A 45 3.66 -26.68 5.85
CA ASP A 45 3.12 -27.49 4.75
C ASP A 45 2.76 -28.94 5.19
N GLN A 46 3.39 -29.45 6.24
CA GLN A 46 3.26 -30.83 6.71
C GLN A 46 2.34 -30.98 7.94
N ILE A 47 2.14 -29.92 8.74
CA ILE A 47 1.28 -29.97 9.94
C ILE A 47 -0.13 -30.46 9.60
N GLY A 48 -0.76 -29.87 8.57
CA GLY A 48 -2.10 -30.25 8.14
C GLY A 48 -2.19 -31.68 7.61
N GLN A 49 -1.18 -32.13 6.85
CA GLN A 49 -1.12 -33.51 6.34
C GLN A 49 -0.93 -34.53 7.47
N LYS A 50 -0.03 -34.25 8.42
CA LYS A 50 0.21 -35.13 9.58
C LYS A 50 -1.06 -35.25 10.44
N ALA A 51 -1.76 -34.15 10.69
CA ALA A 51 -3.03 -34.16 11.40
C ALA A 51 -4.11 -34.96 10.65
N GLN A 52 -4.17 -34.85 9.31
CA GLN A 52 -5.11 -35.63 8.50
C GLN A 52 -4.84 -37.14 8.55
N THR A 53 -3.57 -37.55 8.56
CA THR A 53 -3.19 -38.97 8.72
C THR A 53 -3.63 -39.51 10.09
N LEU A 54 -3.38 -38.76 11.16
CA LEU A 54 -3.78 -39.15 12.52
C LEU A 54 -5.31 -39.22 12.66
N LEU A 55 -6.03 -38.25 12.07
CA LEU A 55 -7.49 -38.28 12.04
C LEU A 55 -8.03 -39.54 11.36
N GLY A 56 -7.41 -39.99 10.27
CA GLY A 56 -7.79 -41.23 9.60
C GLY A 56 -7.69 -42.46 10.50
N ILE A 57 -6.65 -42.55 11.33
CA ILE A 57 -6.45 -43.64 12.28
C ILE A 57 -7.52 -43.58 13.39
N VAL A 58 -7.71 -42.41 14.01
CA VAL A 58 -8.67 -42.20 15.10
C VAL A 58 -10.10 -42.43 14.63
N ASN A 59 -10.44 -42.01 13.41
CA ASN A 59 -11.79 -42.17 12.85
C ASN A 59 -12.18 -43.64 12.66
N ASN A 60 -11.21 -44.52 12.36
CA ASN A 60 -11.47 -45.96 12.26
C ASN A 60 -11.75 -46.61 13.62
N LEU A 61 -11.33 -45.98 14.72
CA LEU A 61 -11.43 -46.49 16.08
C LEU A 61 -12.50 -45.79 16.91
N VAL A 62 -13.24 -44.83 16.34
CA VAL A 62 -14.18 -43.97 17.06
C VAL A 62 -15.22 -44.75 17.89
N GLY A 63 -15.64 -45.93 17.41
CA GLY A 63 -16.59 -46.79 18.13
C GLY A 63 -16.08 -47.29 19.49
N SER A 64 -14.76 -47.41 19.66
CA SER A 64 -14.12 -47.85 20.89
C SER A 64 -13.62 -46.69 21.77
N LEU A 65 -13.64 -45.46 21.26
CA LEU A 65 -13.09 -44.28 21.93
C LEU A 65 -14.15 -43.42 22.64
N GLY A 66 -15.41 -43.83 22.63
CA GLY A 66 -16.52 -43.12 23.28
C GLY A 66 -16.28 -42.87 24.77
N ASP A 67 -15.80 -43.90 25.48
CA ASP A 67 -15.48 -43.82 26.92
C ASP A 67 -14.27 -42.90 27.22
N TYR A 68 -13.46 -42.61 26.20
CA TYR A 68 -12.31 -41.72 26.26
C TYR A 68 -12.66 -40.28 25.82
N GLY A 69 -13.95 -39.99 25.63
CA GLY A 69 -14.44 -38.64 25.29
C GLY A 69 -14.32 -38.26 23.81
N ILE A 70 -13.91 -39.20 22.94
CA ILE A 70 -13.86 -38.97 21.49
C ILE A 70 -15.18 -39.42 20.88
N THR A 71 -15.83 -38.51 20.16
CA THR A 71 -17.11 -38.78 19.49
C THR A 71 -17.03 -38.37 18.02
N ASN A 72 -17.99 -38.80 17.22
CA ASN A 72 -18.09 -38.33 15.83
C ASN A 72 -18.16 -36.79 15.73
N ALA A 73 -18.73 -36.11 16.73
CA ALA A 73 -18.79 -34.66 16.76
C ALA A 73 -17.41 -34.01 16.96
N THR A 74 -16.58 -34.57 17.85
CA THR A 74 -15.24 -34.02 18.10
C THR A 74 -14.31 -34.27 16.91
N ILE A 75 -14.41 -35.44 16.27
CA ILE A 75 -13.69 -35.75 15.02
C ILE A 75 -14.11 -34.80 13.89
N ALA A 76 -15.40 -34.51 13.74
CA ALA A 76 -15.86 -33.54 12.76
C ALA A 76 -15.30 -32.12 13.02
N SER A 77 -15.22 -31.71 14.29
CA SER A 77 -14.56 -30.45 14.67
C SER A 77 -13.08 -30.44 14.30
N TRP A 78 -12.37 -31.54 14.57
CA TRP A 78 -10.95 -31.66 14.22
C TRP A 78 -10.73 -31.63 12.70
N GLN A 79 -11.59 -32.28 11.92
CA GLN A 79 -11.56 -32.19 10.45
C GLN A 79 -11.79 -30.75 9.97
N GLN A 80 -12.68 -30.00 10.61
CA GLN A 80 -12.92 -28.60 10.28
C GLN A 80 -11.69 -27.73 10.59
N ASP A 81 -11.01 -27.96 11.72
CA ASP A 81 -9.78 -27.26 12.08
C ASP A 81 -8.66 -27.50 11.04
N ILE A 82 -8.53 -28.75 10.57
CA ILE A 82 -7.58 -29.12 9.50
C ILE A 82 -7.92 -28.36 8.22
N ASN A 83 -9.19 -28.37 7.80
CA ASN A 83 -9.64 -27.69 6.58
C ASN A 83 -9.38 -26.18 6.64
N ASN A 84 -9.67 -25.56 7.79
CA ASN A 84 -9.43 -24.13 8.02
C ASN A 84 -7.94 -23.80 7.90
N TYR A 85 -7.07 -24.63 8.47
CA TYR A 85 -5.62 -24.45 8.39
C TYR A 85 -5.11 -24.55 6.95
N LEU A 86 -5.51 -25.59 6.21
CA LEU A 86 -5.11 -25.81 4.82
C LEU A 86 -5.62 -24.71 3.88
N ALA A 87 -6.82 -24.18 4.11
CA ALA A 87 -7.36 -23.06 3.36
C ALA A 87 -6.48 -21.80 3.51
N VAL A 88 -6.02 -21.49 4.73
CA VAL A 88 -5.17 -20.32 4.95
C VAL A 88 -3.78 -20.48 4.36
N LEU A 89 -3.24 -21.69 4.35
CA LEU A 89 -1.94 -21.98 3.73
C LEU A 89 -1.97 -21.77 2.21
N THR A 90 -3.08 -22.14 1.55
CA THR A 90 -3.22 -22.09 0.09
C THR A 90 -3.60 -20.70 -0.45
N ASN A 91 -4.34 -19.91 0.32
CA ASN A 91 -4.86 -18.60 -0.08
C ASN A 91 -3.79 -17.60 -0.58
N PRO A 92 -2.64 -17.40 0.09
CA PRO A 92 -1.62 -16.46 -0.37
C PRO A 92 -1.03 -16.83 -1.73
N ARG A 93 -0.75 -18.12 -1.95
CA ARG A 93 -0.21 -18.61 -3.23
C ARG A 93 -1.22 -18.39 -4.35
N ILE A 94 -2.49 -18.72 -4.12
CA ILE A 94 -3.58 -18.50 -5.08
C ILE A 94 -3.71 -17.00 -5.41
N ALA A 95 -3.69 -16.14 -4.39
CA ALA A 95 -3.79 -14.70 -4.59
C ALA A 95 -2.61 -14.12 -5.38
N ILE A 96 -1.38 -14.61 -5.15
CA ILE A 96 -0.19 -14.20 -5.91
C ILE A 96 -0.32 -14.62 -7.37
N THR A 97 -0.64 -15.90 -7.63
CA THR A 97 -0.81 -16.42 -8.99
C THR A 97 -1.91 -15.66 -9.73
N HIS A 98 -3.06 -15.43 -9.09
CA HIS A 98 -4.18 -14.69 -9.69
C HIS A 98 -3.79 -13.24 -10.04
N ARG A 99 -3.06 -12.55 -9.15
CA ARG A 99 -2.53 -11.20 -9.43
C ARG A 99 -1.54 -11.22 -10.60
N ALA A 100 -0.69 -12.23 -10.69
CA ALA A 100 0.25 -12.37 -11.80
C ALA A 100 -0.50 -12.52 -13.13
N THR A 101 -1.49 -13.43 -13.20
CA THR A 101 -2.33 -13.63 -14.39
C THR A 101 -3.06 -12.34 -14.80
N LEU A 102 -3.72 -11.65 -13.85
CA LEU A 102 -4.40 -10.39 -14.15
C LEU A 102 -3.44 -9.31 -14.66
N ASN A 103 -2.22 -9.22 -14.12
CA ASN A 103 -1.22 -8.27 -14.58
C ASN A 103 -0.76 -8.58 -16.02
N GLU A 104 -0.61 -9.86 -16.38
CA GLU A 104 -0.29 -10.28 -17.75
C GLU A 104 -1.41 -9.93 -18.74
N GLU A 105 -2.67 -10.12 -18.32
CA GLU A 105 -3.84 -9.71 -19.11
C GLU A 105 -3.89 -8.19 -19.31
N LEU A 106 -3.64 -7.40 -18.26
CA LEU A 106 -3.58 -5.93 -18.37
C LEU A 106 -2.50 -5.48 -19.36
N VAL A 107 -1.31 -6.08 -19.32
CA VAL A 107 -0.23 -5.78 -20.28
C VAL A 107 -0.68 -6.06 -21.72
N THR A 108 -1.41 -7.15 -21.93
CA THR A 108 -1.94 -7.51 -23.25
C THR A 108 -2.99 -6.50 -23.72
N LEU A 109 -3.96 -6.15 -22.87
CA LEU A 109 -4.97 -5.14 -23.18
C LEU A 109 -4.36 -3.76 -23.49
N PHE A 110 -3.33 -3.34 -22.74
CA PHE A 110 -2.62 -2.10 -23.06
C PHE A 110 -1.89 -2.15 -24.41
N LYS A 111 -1.35 -3.31 -24.81
CA LYS A 111 -0.75 -3.47 -26.15
C LYS A 111 -1.80 -3.40 -27.25
N GLU A 112 -2.95 -4.02 -27.05
CA GLU A 112 -4.07 -3.98 -28.00
C GLU A 112 -4.61 -2.55 -28.14
N ALA A 113 -4.86 -1.86 -27.03
CA ALA A 113 -5.28 -0.45 -27.02
C ALA A 113 -4.25 0.46 -27.71
N ASN A 114 -2.95 0.27 -27.44
CA ASN A 114 -1.88 0.98 -28.14
C ASN A 114 -1.86 0.69 -29.64
N THR A 115 -2.19 -0.55 -30.03
CA THR A 115 -2.25 -0.95 -31.44
C THR A 115 -3.40 -0.22 -32.14
N ILE A 116 -4.58 -0.16 -31.53
CA ILE A 116 -5.71 0.62 -32.04
C ILE A 116 -5.30 2.09 -32.16
N LEU A 117 -4.80 2.67 -31.08
CA LEU A 117 -4.38 4.08 -31.05
C LEU A 117 -3.40 4.42 -32.18
N LYS A 118 -2.33 3.64 -32.33
CA LYS A 118 -1.27 3.91 -33.32
C LYS A 118 -1.63 3.52 -34.75
N LYS A 119 -2.41 2.46 -34.95
CA LYS A 119 -2.71 1.94 -36.31
C LYS A 119 -4.01 2.44 -36.89
N THR A 120 -4.93 2.97 -36.08
CA THR A 120 -6.22 3.48 -36.57
C THR A 120 -6.41 4.96 -36.25
N LEU A 121 -6.37 5.34 -34.98
CA LEU A 121 -6.67 6.72 -34.58
C LEU A 121 -5.61 7.72 -35.07
N ASP A 122 -4.33 7.37 -34.99
CA ASP A 122 -3.25 8.26 -35.45
C ASP A 122 -3.31 8.54 -36.97
N PRO A 123 -3.43 7.53 -37.85
CA PRO A 123 -3.64 7.78 -39.28
C PRO A 123 -4.90 8.61 -39.59
N ILE A 124 -6.01 8.33 -38.89
CA ILE A 124 -7.26 9.08 -39.06
C ILE A 124 -7.06 10.55 -38.64
N SER A 125 -6.35 10.80 -37.53
CA SER A 125 -6.09 12.15 -37.03
C SER A 125 -5.38 13.05 -38.05
N ILE A 126 -4.47 12.49 -38.86
CA ILE A 126 -3.75 13.21 -39.92
C ILE A 126 -4.71 13.73 -40.99
N SER A 127 -5.79 12.99 -41.29
CA SER A 127 -6.79 13.39 -42.30
C SER A 127 -7.56 14.67 -41.93
N PHE A 128 -7.59 15.03 -40.64
CA PHE A 128 -8.24 16.26 -40.17
C PHE A 128 -7.33 17.50 -40.22
N LYS A 129 -6.02 17.31 -40.41
CA LYS A 129 -5.03 18.40 -40.51
C LYS A 129 -5.34 19.42 -41.62
N PRO A 130 -5.75 19.05 -42.84
CA PRO A 130 -6.00 20.01 -43.92
C PRO A 130 -7.14 21.00 -43.59
N ASN A 131 -8.14 20.55 -42.82
CA ASN A 131 -9.32 21.36 -42.50
C ASN A 131 -9.19 22.09 -41.15
N ASN A 132 -8.20 21.74 -40.31
CA ASN A 132 -8.03 22.29 -38.98
C ASN A 132 -6.53 22.47 -38.64
N LYS A 133 -6.06 23.72 -38.67
CA LYS A 133 -4.64 24.08 -38.49
C LYS A 133 -4.01 23.60 -37.16
N HIS A 134 -4.79 23.56 -36.08
CA HIS A 134 -4.29 23.24 -34.72
C HIS A 134 -4.65 21.83 -34.23
N TYR A 135 -5.57 21.14 -34.91
CA TYR A 135 -6.16 19.88 -34.44
C TYR A 135 -5.12 18.79 -34.11
N LEU A 136 -4.16 18.56 -35.02
CA LEU A 136 -3.17 17.49 -34.83
C LEU A 136 -2.29 17.74 -33.60
N SER A 137 -1.91 19.00 -33.35
CA SER A 137 -1.09 19.36 -32.18
C SER A 137 -1.87 19.18 -30.87
N ASP A 138 -3.15 19.54 -30.85
CA ASP A 138 -3.99 19.37 -29.66
C ASP A 138 -4.29 17.89 -29.40
N TYR A 139 -4.50 17.09 -30.45
CA TYR A 139 -4.65 15.64 -30.35
C TYR A 139 -3.39 14.95 -29.81
N GLU A 140 -2.20 15.32 -30.30
CA GLU A 140 -0.92 14.78 -29.82
C GLU A 140 -0.68 15.13 -28.34
N LYS A 141 -0.94 16.38 -27.94
CA LYS A 141 -0.84 16.81 -26.54
C LYS A 141 -1.84 16.12 -25.63
N ALA A 142 -3.08 15.89 -26.09
CA ALA A 142 -4.10 15.19 -25.32
C ALA A 142 -3.75 13.71 -25.04
N ARG A 143 -2.87 13.12 -25.85
CA ARG A 143 -2.39 11.73 -25.70
C ARG A 143 -1.14 11.59 -24.85
N GLU A 144 -0.48 12.69 -24.54
CA GLU A 144 0.73 12.67 -23.73
C GLU A 144 0.38 12.27 -22.30
N ILE A 145 0.99 11.17 -21.83
CA ILE A 145 0.88 10.77 -20.42
C ILE A 145 1.83 11.69 -19.64
N ILE A 146 1.25 12.64 -18.91
CA ILE A 146 2.00 13.51 -18.02
C ILE A 146 2.32 12.72 -16.75
N ASP A 147 3.60 12.38 -16.54
CA ASP A 147 4.07 11.86 -15.27
C ASP A 147 4.03 12.97 -14.22
N LEU A 148 2.97 12.96 -13.43
CA LEU A 148 2.83 13.82 -12.27
C LEU A 148 3.73 13.25 -11.17
N GLY A 149 4.94 13.80 -11.06
CA GLY A 149 5.99 13.34 -10.16
C GLY A 149 5.50 12.90 -8.77
N LYS A 150 6.17 11.90 -8.21
CA LYS A 150 5.81 11.30 -6.91
C LYS A 150 6.33 12.19 -5.77
N GLY A 151 5.43 12.87 -5.06
CA GLY A 151 5.79 13.68 -3.89
C GLY A 151 4.76 14.76 -3.58
N SER A 152 4.92 15.41 -2.42
CA SER A 152 4.19 16.65 -2.13
C SER A 152 4.85 17.81 -2.89
N THR A 153 4.06 18.66 -3.55
CA THR A 153 4.58 19.87 -4.17
C THR A 153 4.88 20.90 -3.08
N HIS A 154 6.09 21.45 -3.10
CA HIS A 154 6.57 22.38 -2.09
C HIS A 154 7.09 23.67 -2.74
N CYS A 155 6.58 24.81 -2.29
CA CYS A 155 7.21 26.11 -2.46
C CYS A 155 7.88 26.47 -1.14
N LYS A 156 9.21 26.53 -1.13
CA LYS A 156 9.99 26.87 0.06
C LYS A 156 10.88 28.07 -0.19
N GLY A 157 11.41 28.67 0.85
CA GLY A 157 12.37 29.74 0.69
C GLY A 157 12.63 30.47 1.99
N LYS A 158 13.39 31.55 1.88
CA LYS A 158 13.78 32.39 3.00
C LYS A 158 13.34 33.83 2.78
N CYS A 159 12.79 34.45 3.82
CA CYS A 159 12.56 35.89 3.88
C CYS A 159 13.67 36.51 4.73
N THR A 160 14.44 37.42 4.12
CA THR A 160 15.55 38.13 4.78
C THR A 160 15.38 39.63 4.67
N THR A 161 16.06 40.37 5.55
CA THR A 161 16.30 41.80 5.35
C THR A 161 17.40 42.03 4.30
N ALA A 162 17.58 43.27 3.87
CA ALA A 162 18.69 43.67 2.98
C ALA A 162 20.08 43.31 3.55
N ASP A 163 20.21 43.27 4.89
CA ASP A 163 21.43 42.90 5.61
C ASP A 163 21.62 41.38 5.76
N GLY A 164 20.74 40.58 5.16
CA GLY A 164 20.81 39.12 5.17
C GLY A 164 20.30 38.45 6.47
N GLN A 165 19.82 39.23 7.43
CA GLN A 165 19.22 38.71 8.67
C GLN A 165 17.84 38.10 8.39
N PRO A 166 17.48 37.00 9.06
CA PRO A 166 16.15 36.41 8.93
C PRO A 166 15.08 37.38 9.44
N LYS A 167 14.00 37.54 8.68
CA LYS A 167 12.84 38.34 9.09
C LYS A 167 11.73 37.39 9.52
N TYR A 168 11.22 37.53 10.74
CA TYR A 168 10.16 36.67 11.29
C TYR A 168 8.75 37.18 10.97
N ASN A 169 7.78 36.26 10.93
CA ASN A 169 6.34 36.52 10.82
C ASN A 169 5.87 37.23 9.53
N VAL A 170 6.57 36.98 8.42
CA VAL A 170 6.13 37.31 7.07
C VAL A 170 5.07 36.31 6.65
N LYS A 171 3.94 36.78 6.10
CA LYS A 171 2.86 35.95 5.56
C LYS A 171 3.08 35.71 4.08
N ILE A 172 3.20 34.45 3.65
CA ILE A 172 3.35 34.03 2.26
C ILE A 172 2.04 33.39 1.80
N LYS A 173 1.50 33.88 0.68
CA LYS A 173 0.28 33.36 0.05
C LYS A 173 0.54 32.94 -1.39
N VAL A 174 -0.11 31.86 -1.83
CA VAL A 174 -0.28 31.58 -3.26
C VAL A 174 -1.46 32.40 -3.78
N ASN A 175 -1.24 33.27 -4.77
CA ASN A 175 -2.33 34.06 -5.33
C ASN A 175 -3.38 33.15 -5.96
N GLU A 176 -4.66 33.55 -5.84
CA GLU A 176 -5.82 32.80 -6.35
C GLU A 176 -6.06 31.41 -5.69
N GLN A 177 -5.36 31.10 -4.60
CA GLN A 177 -5.59 29.90 -3.79
C GLN A 177 -5.84 30.27 -2.32
N PRO A 178 -6.57 29.45 -1.56
CA PRO A 178 -6.78 29.64 -0.11
C PRO A 178 -5.56 29.17 0.72
N VAL A 179 -4.37 29.14 0.11
CA VAL A 179 -3.16 28.55 0.68
C VAL A 179 -2.20 29.66 1.12
N GLU A 180 -1.99 29.74 2.44
CA GLU A 180 -1.09 30.70 3.07
C GLU A 180 -0.31 30.06 4.23
N THR A 181 0.88 30.59 4.50
CA THR A 181 1.72 30.20 5.63
C THR A 181 2.48 31.41 6.17
N ALA A 182 2.90 31.35 7.43
CA ALA A 182 3.85 32.30 7.99
C ALA A 182 5.24 31.66 8.05
N ASN A 183 6.29 32.46 7.92
CA ASN A 183 7.65 31.96 8.04
C ASN A 183 8.10 31.84 9.52
N ASP A 184 9.05 30.95 9.77
CA ASP A 184 9.60 30.67 11.10
C ASP A 184 10.65 31.72 11.53
N VAL A 185 11.14 31.65 12.77
CA VAL A 185 12.15 32.55 13.37
C VAL A 185 13.44 32.62 12.56
N ASP A 186 13.78 31.56 11.82
CA ASP A 186 14.91 31.51 10.90
C ASP A 186 14.61 32.14 9.52
N GLY A 187 13.42 32.74 9.36
CA GLY A 187 12.95 33.34 8.12
C GLY A 187 12.50 32.33 7.07
N LEU A 188 12.46 31.04 7.40
CA LEU A 188 12.14 29.95 6.47
C LEU A 188 10.64 29.76 6.33
N PHE A 189 10.16 29.55 5.10
CA PHE A 189 8.78 29.16 4.85
C PHE A 189 8.72 27.88 4.01
N LEU A 190 7.65 27.12 4.22
CA LEU A 190 7.25 25.97 3.43
C LEU A 190 5.75 26.09 3.18
N LEU A 191 5.36 26.09 1.92
CA LEU A 191 3.98 26.21 1.46
C LEU A 191 3.71 25.10 0.45
N ASN A 192 2.55 24.46 0.56
CA ASN A 192 2.18 23.36 -0.33
C ASN A 192 1.03 23.84 -1.23
N PRO A 193 1.28 24.21 -2.50
CA PRO A 193 0.22 24.63 -3.40
C PRO A 193 -0.80 23.52 -3.64
N ASP A 194 -2.08 23.86 -3.57
CA ASP A 194 -3.17 22.87 -3.71
C ASP A 194 -3.41 22.45 -5.17
N THR A 195 -3.06 23.31 -6.13
CA THR A 195 -3.23 23.03 -7.56
C THR A 195 -1.88 22.97 -8.27
N ALA A 196 -1.44 21.76 -8.57
CA ALA A 196 -0.29 21.47 -9.41
C ALA A 196 -0.66 20.31 -10.38
N PRO A 197 -0.31 20.39 -11.68
CA PRO A 197 0.53 21.41 -12.32
C PRO A 197 -0.24 22.70 -12.64
N ALA A 198 0.38 23.86 -12.41
CA ALA A 198 -0.23 25.18 -12.66
C ALA A 198 0.84 26.27 -12.81
N THR A 199 0.48 27.42 -13.36
CA THR A 199 1.31 28.65 -13.27
C THR A 199 0.80 29.50 -12.11
N ILE A 200 1.66 29.79 -11.14
CA ILE A 200 1.28 30.53 -9.91
C ILE A 200 2.19 31.74 -9.66
N THR A 201 1.73 32.63 -8.79
CA THR A 201 2.53 33.73 -8.20
C THR A 201 2.47 33.64 -6.68
N LEU A 202 3.57 33.97 -6.00
CA LEU A 202 3.65 34.04 -4.54
C LEU A 202 3.69 35.50 -4.11
N THR A 203 2.90 35.86 -3.11
CA THR A 203 2.94 37.18 -2.47
C THR A 203 3.35 37.01 -1.02
N ALA A 204 4.45 37.68 -0.64
CA ALA A 204 4.93 37.76 0.73
C ALA A 204 4.56 39.14 1.31
N THR A 205 3.91 39.17 2.47
CA THR A 205 3.45 40.37 3.17
C THR A 205 4.12 40.47 4.53
N ASP A 206 4.85 41.55 4.77
CA ASP A 206 5.49 41.84 6.05
C ASP A 206 4.49 42.38 7.09
N THR A 207 4.87 42.37 8.37
CA THR A 207 4.09 42.93 9.49
C THR A 207 3.84 44.43 9.31
N ASP A 208 4.76 45.12 8.63
CA ASP A 208 4.67 46.55 8.30
C ASP A 208 3.75 46.85 7.09
N GLY A 209 3.13 45.81 6.51
CA GLY A 209 2.23 45.92 5.35
C GLY A 209 2.94 45.96 3.98
N THR A 210 4.27 45.91 3.94
CA THR A 210 5.04 45.85 2.69
C THR A 210 4.85 44.50 2.00
N THR A 211 4.48 44.51 0.72
CA THR A 211 4.27 43.29 -0.07
C THR A 211 5.30 43.12 -1.20
N GLN A 212 5.75 41.89 -1.43
CA GLN A 212 6.51 41.51 -2.62
C GLN A 212 5.85 40.34 -3.32
N THR A 213 5.70 40.43 -4.64
CA THR A 213 5.12 39.37 -5.46
C THR A 213 6.15 38.87 -6.47
N THR A 214 6.28 37.55 -6.59
CA THR A 214 7.16 36.94 -7.59
C THR A 214 6.56 37.06 -8.99
N PRO A 215 7.38 37.12 -10.07
CA PRO A 215 6.89 36.87 -11.43
C PRO A 215 6.19 35.51 -11.53
N PRO A 216 5.24 35.33 -12.46
CA PRO A 216 4.59 34.04 -12.69
C PRO A 216 5.61 32.93 -12.98
N PHE A 217 5.44 31.78 -12.34
CA PHE A 217 6.29 30.61 -12.57
C PHE A 217 5.46 29.33 -12.61
N GLU A 218 5.93 28.35 -13.39
CA GLU A 218 5.29 27.04 -13.52
C GLU A 218 5.66 26.16 -12.32
N ILE A 219 4.67 25.47 -11.76
CA ILE A 219 4.84 24.44 -10.74
C ILE A 219 4.36 23.10 -11.29
N LYS A 220 5.16 22.05 -11.09
CA LYS A 220 4.80 20.67 -11.44
C LYS A 220 4.39 19.90 -10.17
N LYS A 221 3.57 18.87 -10.34
CA LYS A 221 3.19 18.00 -9.21
C LYS A 221 4.42 17.22 -8.72
N GLY A 222 4.66 17.24 -7.41
CA GLY A 222 5.85 16.63 -6.78
C GLY A 222 7.13 17.46 -6.83
N ASP A 223 7.08 18.70 -7.34
CA ASP A 223 8.26 19.57 -7.46
C ASP A 223 8.54 20.36 -6.16
N SER A 224 9.81 20.69 -5.91
CA SER A 224 10.25 21.53 -4.78
C SER A 224 10.97 22.77 -5.28
N ILE A 225 10.26 23.89 -5.29
CA ILE A 225 10.76 25.16 -5.83
C ILE A 225 11.17 26.08 -4.69
N ILE A 226 12.32 26.75 -4.86
CA ILE A 226 12.87 27.71 -3.90
C ILE A 226 12.60 29.14 -4.40
N LYS A 227 11.96 29.98 -3.59
CA LYS A 227 11.74 31.42 -3.84
C LYS A 227 12.08 32.23 -2.60
N ASN A 228 13.06 33.13 -2.70
CA ASN A 228 13.47 33.98 -1.58
C ASN A 228 12.89 35.39 -1.73
N PHE A 229 12.62 36.03 -0.60
CA PHE A 229 12.13 37.41 -0.53
C PHE A 229 13.10 38.26 0.30
N VAL A 230 13.40 39.48 -0.16
CA VAL A 230 14.35 40.38 0.53
C VAL A 230 13.65 41.70 0.84
N PHE A 231 13.32 41.93 2.11
CA PHE A 231 12.65 43.14 2.57
C PHE A 231 13.65 44.23 2.98
N GLN A 232 13.31 45.48 2.68
CA GLN A 232 14.10 46.63 3.14
C GLN A 232 13.69 46.98 4.58
N PRO A 233 14.62 47.43 5.44
CA PRO A 233 14.25 47.94 6.76
C PRO A 233 13.36 49.19 6.63
N PRO A 234 12.47 49.46 7.60
CA PRO A 234 11.67 50.68 7.59
C PRO A 234 12.60 51.90 7.60
N ALA A 235 12.31 52.88 6.74
CA ALA A 235 13.00 54.17 6.79
C ALA A 235 12.78 54.79 8.18
N ASN A 236 13.88 55.21 8.83
CA ASN A 236 13.94 55.75 10.20
C ASN A 236 12.76 56.69 10.53
N PRO A 237 12.21 56.68 11.77
CA PRO A 237 11.19 57.65 12.15
C PRO A 237 11.79 59.08 12.15
N PRO A 238 11.00 60.11 11.79
CA PRO A 238 11.46 61.49 11.87
C PRO A 238 11.81 61.84 13.32
N ALA A 239 12.94 62.54 13.47
CA ALA A 239 13.52 62.99 14.74
C ALA A 239 12.61 63.95 15.51
#